data_AF-A0A4U9WJJ8-F1
#
_entry.id   AF-A0A4U9WJJ8-F1
#
_cell.length_a   1.000
_cell.length_b   1.000
_cell.length_c   1.000
_cell.angle_alpha   90.00
_cell.angle_beta   90.00
_cell.angle_gamma   90.00
#
_symmetry.space_group_name_H-M   'P 1'
#
loop_
_entity.id
_entity.type
_entity.pdbx_description
1 polymer ?
#
loop_
_entity_poly.entity_id
_entity_poly.type
_entity_poly.pdbx_seq_one_letter_code
_entity_poly.pdbx_strand_id
1 'polypeptide(L)'
;MPKQVAQNLMGDSHPQQVIDIPEPLMGSEDFAFMLNQCPGSYLLLGNGQGENSCMVHNPGYDFNDEIILRGIAYWSALTQEFLKE
;
A
#
# COMPACT_ATOMS: atom_id res chain seq x y z
N MET A 1 -10.18 -4.41 8.38
CA MET A 1 -10.23 -2.94 8.52
C MET A 1 -9.31 -2.22 7.52
N PRO A 2 -8.00 -2.55 7.36
CA PRO A 2 -7.10 -1.80 6.46
C PRO A 2 -7.55 -1.72 4.98
N LYS A 3 -8.02 -2.83 4.40
CA LYS A 3 -8.57 -2.86 3.03
C LYS A 3 -9.82 -1.98 2.88
N GLN A 4 -10.72 -2.01 3.86
CA GLN A 4 -11.94 -1.20 3.84
C GLN A 4 -11.63 0.29 3.90
N VAL A 5 -10.64 0.70 4.69
CA VAL A 5 -10.18 2.10 4.72
C VAL A 5 -9.67 2.53 3.34
N ALA A 6 -8.84 1.70 2.68
CA ALA A 6 -8.39 1.97 1.32
C ALA A 6 -9.58 2.10 0.35
N GLN A 7 -10.55 1.18 0.42
CA GLN A 7 -11.74 1.21 -0.44
C GLN A 7 -12.58 2.48 -0.21
N ASN A 8 -12.78 2.88 1.05
CA ASN A 8 -13.53 4.07 1.41
C ASN A 8 -12.83 5.35 0.93
N LEU A 9 -11.50 5.43 1.07
CA LEU A 9 -10.71 6.58 0.66
C LEU A 9 -10.70 6.77 -0.86
N MET A 10 -10.65 5.66 -1.61
CA MET A 10 -10.59 5.69 -3.08
C MET A 10 -11.98 5.89 -3.71
N GLY A 11 -13.05 5.72 -2.94
CA GLY A 11 -14.45 5.94 -3.32
C GLY A 11 -14.96 5.02 -4.44
N ASP A 12 -16.27 5.10 -4.70
CA ASP A 12 -16.94 4.41 -5.83
C ASP A 12 -16.41 4.84 -7.21
N SER A 13 -15.61 5.90 -7.26
CA SER A 13 -15.02 6.46 -8.49
C SER A 13 -13.93 5.56 -9.07
N HIS A 14 -13.22 4.79 -8.24
CA HIS A 14 -12.04 4.02 -8.64
C HIS A 14 -11.89 2.65 -7.95
N PRO A 15 -12.92 1.77 -7.99
CA PRO A 15 -12.90 0.47 -7.30
C PRO A 15 -11.76 -0.46 -7.77
N GLN A 16 -11.18 -0.23 -8.95
CA GLN A 16 -10.07 -1.00 -9.50
C GLN A 16 -8.70 -0.63 -8.92
N GLN A 17 -8.61 0.36 -8.02
CA GLN A 17 -7.33 0.81 -7.46
C GLN A 17 -6.97 0.14 -6.12
N VAL A 18 -7.87 -0.68 -5.55
CA VAL A 18 -7.56 -1.54 -4.40
C VAL A 18 -7.58 -2.99 -4.88
N ILE A 19 -6.39 -3.56 -5.02
CA ILE A 19 -6.19 -4.86 -5.66
C ILE A 19 -5.77 -5.87 -4.60
N ASP A 20 -6.43 -7.04 -4.58
CA ASP A 20 -5.92 -8.18 -3.82
C ASP A 20 -4.66 -8.69 -4.51
N ILE A 21 -3.59 -8.85 -3.73
CA ILE A 21 -2.35 -9.44 -4.24
C ILE A 21 -2.69 -10.88 -4.66
N PRO A 22 -2.64 -11.21 -5.96
CA PRO A 22 -3.17 -12.48 -6.46
C PRO A 22 -2.31 -13.67 -6.04
N GLU A 23 -0.99 -13.44 -5.87
CA GLU A 23 0.00 -14.46 -5.52
C GLU A 23 0.94 -13.92 -4.44
N PRO A 24 1.36 -14.74 -3.45
CA PRO A 24 2.34 -14.32 -2.46
C PRO A 24 3.65 -13.84 -3.10
N LEU A 25 4.23 -12.77 -2.55
CA LEU A 25 5.53 -12.29 -2.98
C LEU A 25 6.65 -13.07 -2.29
N MET A 26 7.73 -13.34 -3.03
CA MET A 26 8.91 -14.04 -2.51
C MET A 26 10.03 -13.11 -2.02
N GLY A 27 9.78 -11.79 -1.98
CA GLY A 27 10.69 -10.84 -1.36
C GLY A 27 10.74 -11.03 0.15
N SER A 28 11.92 -10.90 0.74
CA SER A 28 12.07 -10.85 2.20
C SER A 28 11.80 -9.45 2.72
N GLU A 29 11.07 -9.36 3.84
CA GLU A 29 10.73 -8.11 4.52
C GLU A 29 10.75 -8.35 6.03
N ASP A 30 11.44 -7.48 6.78
CA ASP A 30 11.61 -7.68 8.23
C ASP A 30 10.36 -7.31 9.04
N PHE A 31 9.38 -6.63 8.41
CA PHE A 31 8.05 -6.40 8.96
C PHE A 31 7.36 -7.71 9.39
N ALA A 32 7.72 -8.85 8.81
CA ALA A 32 7.26 -10.17 9.23
C ALA A 32 7.54 -10.46 10.72
N PHE A 33 8.66 -9.95 11.26
CA PHE A 33 8.95 -10.10 12.70
C PHE A 33 7.96 -9.35 13.59
N MET A 34 7.47 -8.19 13.15
CA MET A 34 6.41 -7.46 13.86
C MET A 34 5.08 -8.21 13.79
N LEU A 35 4.74 -8.77 12.62
CA LEU A 35 3.52 -9.58 12.44
C LEU A 35 3.53 -10.88 13.24
N ASN A 36 4.70 -11.39 13.64
CA ASN A 36 4.79 -12.52 14.58
C ASN A 36 4.41 -12.12 16.02
N GLN A 37 4.46 -10.83 16.38
CA GLN A 37 4.21 -10.35 17.73
C GLN A 37 2.78 -9.85 17.94
N CYS A 38 2.16 -9.28 16.91
CA CYS A 38 0.80 -8.76 17.00
C CYS A 38 0.04 -8.86 15.67
N PRO A 39 -1.30 -8.87 15.70
CA PRO A 39 -2.10 -8.75 14.49
C PRO A 39 -1.74 -7.47 13.74
N GLY A 40 -1.44 -7.60 12.45
CA GLY A 40 -1.12 -6.48 11.58
C GLY A 40 -1.45 -6.78 10.13
N SER A 41 -1.12 -5.83 9.25
CA SER A 41 -1.35 -5.95 7.81
C SER A 41 -0.17 -5.33 7.08
N TYR A 42 0.28 -6.00 6.03
CA TYR A 42 1.28 -5.51 5.09
C TYR A 42 0.61 -5.29 3.74
N LEU A 43 0.90 -4.17 3.09
CA LEU A 43 0.33 -3.80 1.81
C LEU A 43 1.35 -3.10 0.95
N LEU A 44 1.06 -3.02 -0.34
CA LEU A 44 1.89 -2.37 -1.34
C LEU A 44 1.14 -1.15 -1.86
N LEU A 45 1.84 -0.01 -1.94
CA LEU A 45 1.34 1.17 -2.63
C LEU A 45 1.88 1.15 -4.06
N GLY A 46 0.99 1.12 -5.05
CA GLY A 46 1.40 1.08 -6.45
C GLY A 46 2.17 2.33 -6.85
N ASN A 47 3.38 2.16 -7.40
CA ASN A 47 4.28 3.26 -7.80
C ASN A 47 4.07 3.73 -9.26
N GLY A 48 2.99 3.31 -9.91
CA GLY A 48 2.72 3.57 -11.34
C GLY A 48 3.09 2.42 -12.27
N GLN A 49 2.75 2.57 -13.55
CA GLN A 49 3.02 1.62 -14.64
C GLN A 49 3.46 2.41 -15.88
N GLY A 50 4.18 1.78 -16.81
CA GLY A 50 4.50 2.36 -18.12
C GLY A 50 5.98 2.30 -18.49
N GLU A 51 6.33 3.00 -19.57
CA GLU A 51 7.73 3.16 -19.99
C GLU A 51 8.55 3.79 -18.86
N ASN A 52 9.74 3.23 -18.61
CA ASN A 52 10.63 3.56 -17.49
C ASN A 52 10.18 3.10 -16.09
N SER A 53 9.08 2.36 -15.95
CA SER A 53 8.78 1.67 -14.68
C SER A 53 9.66 0.43 -14.52
N CYS A 54 10.23 0.25 -13.32
CA CYS A 54 11.01 -0.93 -12.98
C CYS A 54 10.82 -1.35 -11.52
N MET A 55 11.18 -2.60 -11.23
CA MET A 55 11.11 -3.12 -9.86
C MET A 55 12.12 -2.41 -8.95
N VAL A 56 11.80 -2.41 -7.65
CA VAL A 56 12.77 -2.05 -6.60
C VAL A 56 14.05 -2.89 -6.78
N HIS A 57 15.20 -2.31 -6.45
CA HIS A 57 16.57 -2.80 -6.73
C HIS A 57 17.10 -2.61 -8.16
N ASN A 58 16.30 -2.11 -9.11
CA ASN A 58 16.84 -1.72 -10.42
C ASN A 58 17.59 -0.37 -10.31
N PRO A 59 18.79 -0.20 -10.92
CA PRO A 59 19.52 1.08 -10.90
C PRO A 59 18.78 2.25 -11.55
N GLY A 60 17.85 1.98 -12.47
CA GLY A 60 16.97 2.97 -13.08
C GLY A 60 15.70 3.24 -12.28
N TYR A 61 15.58 2.72 -11.06
CA TYR A 61 14.42 2.96 -10.21
C TYR A 61 14.33 4.44 -9.85
N ASP A 62 13.24 5.06 -10.28
CA ASP A 62 12.83 6.41 -9.94
C ASP A 62 11.52 6.35 -9.15
N PHE A 63 11.49 7.03 -8.00
CA PHE A 63 10.33 7.01 -7.13
C PHE A 63 9.24 7.92 -7.70
N ASN A 64 7.98 7.49 -7.68
CA ASN A 64 6.90 8.29 -8.22
C ASN A 64 6.39 9.28 -7.15
N ASP A 65 6.85 10.53 -7.17
CA ASP A 65 6.41 11.54 -6.20
C ASP A 65 4.89 11.79 -6.19
N GLU A 66 4.18 11.49 -7.30
CA GLU A 66 2.72 11.64 -7.38
C GLU A 66 1.97 10.72 -6.39
N ILE A 67 2.60 9.63 -5.93
CA ILE A 67 1.97 8.69 -4.99
C ILE A 67 2.11 9.11 -3.52
N ILE A 68 2.94 10.12 -3.21
CA ILE A 68 3.18 10.58 -1.83
C ILE A 68 1.88 11.00 -1.16
N LEU A 69 1.08 11.85 -1.82
CA LEU A 69 -0.18 12.35 -1.27
C LEU A 69 -1.18 11.21 -1.00
N ARG A 70 -1.18 10.16 -1.85
CA ARG A 70 -2.03 8.98 -1.64
C ARG A 70 -1.59 8.18 -0.41
N GLY A 71 -0.29 7.97 -0.25
CA GLY A 71 0.27 7.29 0.92
C GLY A 71 -0.05 8.04 2.22
N ILE A 72 0.11 9.36 2.23
CA ILE A 72 -0.24 10.22 3.38
C ILE A 72 -1.73 10.10 3.71
N ALA A 73 -2.60 10.21 2.70
CA ALA A 73 -4.04 10.12 2.89
C ALA A 73 -4.46 8.75 3.45
N TYR A 74 -3.88 7.66 2.94
CA TYR A 74 -4.15 6.31 3.43
C TYR A 74 -3.76 6.14 4.90
N TRP A 75 -2.52 6.47 5.27
CA TRP A 75 -2.06 6.33 6.66
C TRP A 75 -2.87 7.21 7.61
N SER A 76 -3.18 8.45 7.21
CA SER A 76 -4.00 9.37 8.01
C SER A 76 -5.39 8.79 8.26
N ALA A 77 -6.06 8.28 7.21
CA ALA A 77 -7.38 7.68 7.32
C ALA A 77 -7.35 6.39 8.16
N LEU A 78 -6.32 5.55 7.98
CA LEU A 78 -6.16 4.31 8.73
C LEU A 78 -5.98 4.58 10.23
N THR A 79 -5.11 5.53 10.57
CA THR A 79 -4.88 5.92 11.97
C THR A 79 -6.13 6.52 12.58
N GLN A 80 -6.83 7.41 11.87
CA GLN A 80 -8.10 7.96 12.34
C GLN A 80 -9.12 6.86 12.59
N GLU A 81 -9.33 5.95 11.64
CA GLU A 81 -10.29 4.85 11.78
C GLU A 81 -9.93 3.91 12.94
N PHE A 82 -8.65 3.58 13.08
CA PHE A 82 -8.19 2.67 14.14
C PHE A 82 -8.35 3.27 15.55
N LEU A 83 -8.26 4.59 15.68
CA LEU A 83 -8.33 5.30 16.95
C LEU A 83 -9.72 5.93 17.23
N LYS A 84 -10.72 5.68 16.37
CA LYS A 84 -12.10 6.10 16.64
C LYS A 84 -12.62 5.36 17.87
N GLU A 85 -13.26 6.12 18.77
CA GLU A 85 -13.97 5.61 19.94
C GLU A 85 -15.23 4.80 19.56
#